data_AF-A0ABD0PKZ1-F1
#
_entry.id   AF-A0ABD0PKZ1-F1
#
_cell.length_a   1.000
_cell.length_b   1.000
_cell.length_c   1.000
_cell.angle_alpha   90.00
_cell.angle_beta   90.00
_cell.angle_gamma   90.00
#
_symmetry.space_group_name_H-M   'P 1'
#
loop_
_entity.id
_entity.type
_entity.pdbx_description
1 polymer ?
#
loop_
_entity_poly.entity_id
_entity_poly.type
_entity_poly.pdbx_seq_one_letter_code
_entity_poly.pdbx_strand_id
1 'polypeptide(L)' 'VWVGTVGAGPQGRKLCATFQHAETFAFQDEVGALLLKVCHTVGRGVLCFLPSYK' A
#
# COMPACT_ATOMS: atom_id res chain seq x y z
N VAL A 1 4.60 3.13 -21.44
CA VAL A 1 4.61 3.04 -19.96
C VAL A 1 3.17 3.11 -19.49
N TRP A 2 2.74 2.25 -18.57
CA TRP A 2 1.39 2.26 -17.99
C TRP A 2 1.46 2.75 -16.54
N VAL A 3 0.45 3.49 -16.12
CA VAL A 3 0.26 3.90 -14.73
C VAL A 3 -1.17 3.60 -14.32
N GLY A 4 -1.35 3.05 -13.13
CA GLY A 4 -2.65 2.82 -12.53
C GLY A 4 -2.64 3.19 -11.06
N THR A 5 -3.82 3.54 -10.55
CA THR A 5 -4.03 3.93 -9.16
C THR A 5 -4.81 2.86 -8.43
N VAL A 6 -4.34 2.45 -7.25
CA VAL A 6 -5.08 1.57 -6.35
C VAL A 6 -5.64 2.43 -5.22
N GLY A 7 -6.96 2.62 -5.19
CA GLY A 7 -7.62 3.48 -4.19
C GLY A 7 -8.09 2.75 -2.92
N ALA A 8 -8.22 1.42 -2.99
CA ALA A 8 -8.63 0.57 -1.89
C ALA A 8 -7.73 -0.67 -1.82
N GLY A 9 -7.44 -1.13 -0.61
CA GLY A 9 -6.63 -2.31 -0.40
C GLY A 9 -7.40 -3.63 -0.55
N PRO A 10 -6.72 -4.77 -0.33
CA PRO A 10 -7.28 -6.10 -0.53
C PRO A 10 -8.51 -6.43 0.33
N GLN A 11 -8.71 -5.74 1.45
CA GLN A 11 -9.86 -5.92 2.34
C GLN A 11 -10.96 -4.88 2.08
N GLY A 12 -10.81 -4.07 1.02
CA GLY A 12 -11.79 -3.05 0.62
C GLY A 12 -11.68 -1.75 1.40
N ARG A 13 -10.67 -1.57 2.26
CA ARG A 13 -10.48 -0.29 2.97
C ARG A 13 -9.85 0.75 2.06
N LYS A 14 -10.29 1.99 2.18
CA LYS A 14 -9.73 3.12 1.42
C LYS A 14 -8.29 3.39 1.85
N LEU A 15 -7.39 3.50 0.88
CA LEU A 15 -5.99 3.85 1.12
C LEU A 15 -5.86 5.37 1.27
N CYS A 16 -6.11 5.86 2.49
CA CYS A 16 -6.06 7.28 2.83
C CYS A 16 -4.81 7.58 3.68
N ALA A 17 -3.67 7.85 3.03
CA ALA A 17 -2.39 8.12 3.70
C ALA A 17 -2.26 9.56 4.24
N THR A 18 -3.30 10.06 4.91
CA THR A 18 -3.26 11.39 5.57
C THR A 18 -2.67 11.27 6.98
N PHE A 19 -2.13 12.36 7.54
CA PHE A 19 -1.43 12.38 8.84
C PHE A 19 -2.15 11.60 9.95
N GLN A 20 -3.46 11.80 10.11
CA GLN A 20 -4.25 11.13 11.16
C GLN A 20 -4.55 9.66 10.87
N HIS A 21 -4.60 9.26 9.60
CA HIS A 21 -5.02 7.91 9.20
C HIS A 21 -3.85 6.96 8.99
N ALA A 22 -2.68 7.48 8.60
CA ALA A 22 -1.48 6.71 8.29
C ALA A 22 -0.91 5.95 9.50
N GLU A 23 -1.11 6.47 10.71
CA GLU A 23 -0.64 5.85 11.96
C GLU A 23 -1.61 4.81 12.53
N THR A 24 -2.75 4.59 11.88
CA THR A 24 -3.69 3.55 12.34
C THR A 24 -3.22 2.17 11.89
N PHE A 25 -3.28 1.18 12.79
CA PHE A 25 -2.98 -0.22 12.43
C PHE A 25 -3.85 -0.70 11.28
N ALA A 26 -5.11 -0.29 11.24
CA ALA A 26 -6.03 -0.66 10.18
C ALA A 26 -5.56 -0.21 8.79
N PHE A 27 -4.93 0.97 8.68
CA PHE A 27 -4.33 1.45 7.44
C PHE A 27 -3.03 0.73 7.12
N GLN A 28 -2.16 0.56 8.12
CA GLN A 28 -0.85 -0.10 7.94
C GLN A 28 -1.01 -1.56 7.50
N ASP A 29 -1.93 -2.30 8.12
CA ASP A 29 -2.27 -3.67 7.74
C ASP A 29 -2.80 -3.75 6.30
N GLU A 30 -3.63 -2.77 5.91
CA GLU A 30 -4.21 -2.72 4.57
C GLU A 30 -3.13 -2.48 3.50
N VAL A 31 -2.24 -1.51 3.73
CA VAL A 31 -1.09 -1.22 2.86
C VAL A 31 -0.13 -2.41 2.84
N GLY A 32 0.15 -3.02 3.99
CA GLY A 32 1.02 -4.18 4.12
C GLY A 32 0.50 -5.37 3.32
N ALA A 33 -0.79 -5.68 3.43
CA ALA A 33 -1.44 -6.74 2.66
C ALA A 33 -1.38 -6.47 1.14
N LEU A 34 -1.56 -5.20 0.73
CA LEU A 34 -1.40 -4.81 -0.68
C LEU A 34 0.02 -5.06 -1.17
N LEU A 35 1.03 -4.58 -0.43
CA LEU A 35 2.44 -4.74 -0.79
C LEU A 35 2.83 -6.21 -0.87
N LEU A 36 2.41 -7.03 0.10
CA LEU A 36 2.65 -8.47 0.10
C LEU A 36 2.10 -9.13 -1.17
N LYS A 37 0.87 -8.79 -1.57
CA LYS A 37 0.25 -9.33 -2.79
C LYS A 37 1.01 -8.91 -4.05
N VAL A 38 1.49 -7.66 -4.11
CA VAL A 38 2.30 -7.17 -5.23
C VAL A 38 3.63 -7.92 -5.30
N CYS A 39 4.35 -8.06 -4.19
CA CYS A 39 5.63 -8.78 -4.14
C CYS A 39 5.49 -10.26 -4.54
N HIS A 40 4.39 -10.92 -4.17
CA HIS A 40 4.13 -12.29 -4.62
C HIS A 40 3.81 -12.39 -6.12
N THR A 41 3.21 -11.35 -6.69
CA THR A 41 2.81 -11.33 -8.11
C THR A 41 3.98 -10.93 -9.01
N VAL A 42 4.89 -10.07 -8.53
CA VAL A 42 6.01 -9.51 -9.30
C VAL A 42 7.31 -10.25 -8.98
N GLY A 43 7.70 -11.20 -9.84
CA GLY A 43 8.84 -12.09 -9.59
C GLY A 43 10.25 -11.50 -9.74
N ARG A 44 10.42 -10.24 -10.17
CA ARG A 44 11.75 -9.63 -10.43
C ARG A 44 12.13 -8.49 -9.48
N GLY A 45 11.41 -8.36 -8.36
CA GLY A 45 11.62 -7.31 -7.36
C GLY A 45 10.68 -6.11 -7.56
N VAL A 46 10.41 -5.40 -6.45
CA VAL A 46 9.49 -4.27 -6.39
C VAL A 46 10.22 -3.09 -5.77
N LEU A 47 10.20 -1.93 -6.44
CA LEU A 47 10.71 -0.67 -5.90
C LEU A 47 9.56 0.11 -5.27
N CYS A 48 9.63 0.33 -3.96
CA CYS A 48 8.61 1.04 -3.19
C CYS A 48 9.14 2.38 -2.69
N PHE A 49 8.40 3.46 -2.97
CA PHE A 49 8.63 4.76 -2.37
C PHE A 49 7.51 5.05 -1.37
N LEU A 50 7.89 5.37 -0.14
CA LEU A 50 6.96 5.74 0.93
C LEU A 50 7.09 7.24 1.21
N PRO A 51 6.01 7.92 1.61
CA PRO A 51 6.04 9.35 1.93
C PRO A 51 6.82 9.66 3.23
N SER A 52 7.08 8.67 4.08
CA SER A 52 7.79 8.80 5.36
C SER A 52 8.40 7.46 5.79
N TYR A 53 9.45 7.52 6.63
CA TYR A 53 10.09 6.38 7.31
C TYR A 53 9.88 6.37 8.83
N LYS A 54 9.10 7.32 9.35
CA LYS A 54 8.53 7.19 10.70
C LYS A 54 7.68 5.93 10.78
#